data_AF-A0A1A2M841-F1
#
_entry.id   AF-A0A1A2M841-F1
#
_cell.length_a   1.000
_cell.length_b   1.000
_cell.length_c   1.000
_cell.angle_alpha   90.00
_cell.angle_beta   90.00
_cell.angle_gamma   90.00
#
_symmetry.space_group_name_H-M   'P 1'
#
loop_
_entity.id
_entity.type
_entity.pdbx_description
1 polymer ?
#
loop_
_entity_poly.entity_id
_entity_poly.type
_entity_poly.pdbx_seq_one_letter_code
_entity_poly.pdbx_strand_id
1 'polypeptide(L)'
;MAAALFAEQLRERGLEDVVRVSSAGTLAWVGDTADEQACSVLSASGYPAPAGHRAALVGPEHLAADLVVALGREHVEVLRERGVDDARLRCVDVRNPVFGADFEHALAAIEAAMPGLHEWLDDRLIAPGFGRLETAVGFRFWTGMAGDVLRSPYYGEMAWPTKWSAAECRYNPAHVPPALECECGWYADIEVADVIARARGFPRVAQLASRAAPQLKVTDAPWSYLVVGKVVLHDVLPFRPPPTMKISPRAEYRARVGGIVELGLLDTDGGPEAMAFGQELSDRYEVEVLDISDRGELGECAPGVGG
;
A
#
# COMPACT_ATOMS: atom_id res chain seq x y z
N MET A 1 14.85 -2.76 15.90
CA MET A 1 14.88 -3.55 14.65
C MET A 1 13.47 -3.77 14.11
N ALA A 2 12.63 -4.60 14.74
CA ALA A 2 11.29 -4.91 14.22
C ALA A 2 10.43 -3.69 13.88
N ALA A 3 10.37 -2.69 14.76
CA ALA A 3 9.61 -1.47 14.50
C ALA A 3 10.13 -0.68 13.28
N ALA A 4 11.46 -0.64 13.06
CA ALA A 4 12.04 0.03 11.90
C ALA A 4 11.73 -0.72 10.61
N LEU A 5 11.89 -2.04 10.64
CA LEU A 5 11.63 -2.92 9.51
C LEU A 5 10.16 -2.87 9.08
N PHE A 6 9.23 -2.98 10.04
CA PHE A 6 7.80 -2.90 9.76
C PHE A 6 7.36 -1.49 9.32
N ALA A 7 7.90 -0.42 9.92
CA ALA A 7 7.61 0.94 9.49
C ALA A 7 8.06 1.18 8.04
N GLU A 8 9.22 0.65 7.65
CA GLU A 8 9.70 0.75 6.28
C GLU A 8 8.83 -0.03 5.30
N GLN A 9 8.47 -1.27 5.63
CA GLN A 9 7.55 -2.06 4.80
C GLN A 9 6.16 -1.43 4.71
N LEU A 10 5.67 -0.78 5.76
CA LEU A 10 4.42 -0.03 5.69
C LEU A 10 4.53 1.17 4.76
N ARG A 11 5.66 1.88 4.79
CA ARG A 11 5.94 3.00 3.89
C ARG A 11 5.98 2.56 2.42
N GLU A 12 6.64 1.45 2.13
CA GLU A 12 6.65 0.84 0.79
C GLU A 12 5.24 0.44 0.32
N ARG A 13 4.37 0.06 1.27
CA ARG A 13 2.95 -0.25 1.04
C ARG A 13 2.02 0.97 1.07
N GLY A 14 2.53 2.19 1.27
CA GLY A 14 1.71 3.41 1.38
C GLY A 14 0.78 3.45 2.60
N LEU A 15 1.15 2.74 3.67
CA LEU A 15 0.38 2.58 4.91
C LEU A 15 0.96 3.40 6.08
N GLU A 16 2.00 4.20 5.86
CA GLU A 16 2.69 4.95 6.93
C GLU A 16 1.77 5.94 7.67
N ASP A 17 0.79 6.51 6.97
CA ASP A 17 -0.17 7.46 7.56
C ASP A 17 -1.40 6.77 8.16
N VAL A 18 -1.59 5.47 7.87
CA VAL A 18 -2.72 4.67 8.35
C VAL A 18 -2.34 3.88 9.60
N VAL A 19 -1.07 3.48 9.72
CA VAL A 19 -0.58 2.59 10.77
C VAL A 19 0.54 3.25 11.57
N ARG A 20 0.26 3.52 12.84
CA ARG A 20 1.28 3.98 13.78
C ARG A 20 2.09 2.80 14.32
N VAL A 21 3.38 2.78 14.05
CA VAL A 21 4.34 1.83 14.65
C VAL A 21 5.08 2.50 15.81
N SER A 22 5.20 1.80 16.93
CA SER A 22 6.00 2.24 18.08
C SER A 22 6.71 1.05 18.73
N SER A 23 7.67 1.32 19.61
CA SER A 23 8.43 0.29 20.32
C SER A 23 8.74 0.74 21.74
N ALA A 24 8.71 -0.18 22.70
CA ALA A 24 9.09 0.07 24.08
C ALA A 24 9.66 -1.19 24.74
N GLY A 25 10.50 -0.99 25.76
CA GLY A 25 11.08 -2.06 26.56
C GLY A 25 10.29 -2.30 27.85
N THR A 26 10.18 -3.57 28.25
CA THR A 26 9.77 -3.92 29.63
C THR A 26 10.81 -3.44 30.65
N LEU A 27 12.07 -3.35 30.21
CA LEU A 27 13.20 -2.63 30.77
C LEU A 27 13.85 -1.79 29.66
N ALA A 28 14.27 -0.57 29.95
CA ALA A 28 14.89 0.32 28.96
C ALA A 28 15.78 1.38 29.63
N TRP A 29 16.86 1.76 28.96
CA TRP A 29 17.59 3.00 29.22
C TRP A 29 16.91 4.13 28.46
N VAL A 30 15.99 4.82 29.13
CA VAL A 30 15.09 5.79 28.48
C VAL A 30 15.88 6.91 27.82
N GLY A 31 15.58 7.18 26.55
CA GLY A 31 16.20 8.25 25.75
C GLY A 31 17.42 7.80 24.93
N ASP A 32 17.93 6.58 25.15
CA ASP A 32 19.02 6.06 24.33
C ASP A 32 18.57 5.85 22.88
N THR A 33 19.53 6.02 21.96
CA THR A 33 19.33 5.70 20.54
C THR A 33 19.30 4.19 20.32
N ALA A 34 18.99 3.76 19.10
CA ALA A 34 19.10 2.35 18.74
C ALA A 34 20.57 1.88 18.86
N ASP A 35 20.75 0.62 19.24
CA ASP A 35 22.06 -0.02 19.33
C ASP A 35 22.81 0.07 17.99
N GLU A 36 24.10 0.40 18.03
CA GLU A 36 24.92 0.58 16.82
C GLU A 36 25.01 -0.69 15.98
N GLN A 37 25.05 -1.87 16.60
CA GLN A 37 25.06 -3.15 15.90
C GLN A 37 23.71 -3.44 15.25
N ALA A 38 22.61 -3.11 15.93
CA ALA A 38 21.28 -3.20 15.32
C ALA A 38 21.15 -2.30 14.09
N CYS A 39 21.71 -1.09 14.14
CA CYS A 39 21.71 -0.15 13.02
C CYS A 39 22.58 -0.65 11.86
N SER A 40 23.75 -1.22 12.17
CA SER A 40 24.66 -1.82 11.19
C SER A 40 23.98 -2.99 10.46
N VAL A 41 23.36 -3.91 11.19
CA VAL A 41 22.65 -5.06 10.62
C VAL A 41 21.45 -4.63 9.78
N LEU A 42 20.65 -3.66 10.22
CA LEU A 42 19.55 -3.11 9.41
C LEU A 42 20.06 -2.53 8.09
N SER A 43 21.10 -1.70 8.15
CA SER A 43 21.68 -1.03 6.98
C SER A 43 22.28 -2.03 5.99
N ALA A 44 22.95 -3.07 6.49
CA ALA A 44 23.52 -4.15 5.67
C ALA A 44 22.44 -4.96 4.93
N SER A 45 21.23 -5.02 5.49
CA SER A 45 20.06 -5.70 4.90
C SER A 45 19.15 -4.76 4.09
N GLY A 46 19.57 -3.52 3.83
CA GLY A 46 18.82 -2.56 3.01
C GLY A 46 17.76 -1.74 3.74
N TYR A 47 17.62 -1.88 5.06
CA TYR A 47 16.68 -1.09 5.85
C TYR A 47 17.33 0.19 6.41
N PRO A 48 16.60 1.31 6.47
CA PRO A 48 17.14 2.53 7.05
C PRO A 48 17.39 2.36 8.55
N ALA A 49 18.52 2.89 9.02
CA ALA A 49 18.80 2.98 10.44
C ALA A 49 17.79 3.94 11.10
N PRO A 50 17.17 3.59 12.24
CA PRO A 50 16.12 4.40 12.83
C PRO A 50 16.71 5.58 13.62
N ALA A 51 17.19 6.61 12.92
CA ALA A 51 17.87 7.77 13.51
C ALA A 51 17.02 8.52 14.57
N GLY A 52 15.70 8.49 14.42
CA GLY A 52 14.74 9.08 15.36
C GLY A 52 14.41 8.21 16.57
N HIS A 53 14.89 6.95 16.64
CA HIS A 53 14.54 6.04 17.73
C HIS A 53 15.01 6.59 19.07
N ARG A 54 14.12 6.51 20.07
CA ARG A 54 14.42 6.75 21.47
C ARG A 54 13.83 5.62 22.29
N ALA A 55 14.67 4.97 23.06
CA ALA A 55 14.23 3.91 23.95
C ALA A 55 13.23 4.47 24.97
N ALA A 56 12.12 3.75 25.16
CA ALA A 56 11.05 4.10 26.07
C ALA A 56 10.65 2.88 26.90
N LEU A 57 10.12 3.11 28.09
CA LEU A 57 9.50 2.04 28.88
C LEU A 57 8.07 1.81 28.41
N VAL A 58 7.60 0.56 28.50
CA VAL A 58 6.19 0.23 28.27
C VAL A 58 5.32 1.10 29.18
N GLY A 59 4.37 1.81 28.56
CA GLY A 59 3.51 2.81 29.19
C GLY A 59 2.11 2.81 28.58
N PRO A 60 1.20 3.70 29.02
CA PRO A 60 -0.22 3.64 28.67
C PRO A 60 -0.50 3.61 27.17
N GLU A 61 0.24 4.37 26.36
CA GLU A 61 0.11 4.40 24.90
C GLU A 61 0.46 3.04 24.26
N HIS A 62 1.53 2.39 24.73
CA HIS A 62 1.96 1.07 24.27
C HIS A 62 0.94 0.01 24.70
N LEU A 63 0.43 0.13 25.93
CA LEU A 63 -0.60 -0.75 26.46
C LEU A 63 -1.95 -0.54 25.79
N ALA A 64 -2.20 0.59 25.12
CA ALA A 64 -3.45 0.85 24.41
C ALA A 64 -3.41 0.43 22.93
N ALA A 65 -2.27 -0.04 22.42
CA ALA A 65 -2.12 -0.43 21.02
C ALA A 65 -3.08 -1.56 20.59
N ASP A 66 -3.58 -1.50 19.35
CA ASP A 66 -4.42 -2.54 18.74
C ASP A 66 -3.73 -3.90 18.68
N LEU A 67 -2.38 -3.90 18.62
CA LEU A 67 -1.54 -5.09 18.67
C LEU A 67 -0.25 -4.80 19.44
N VAL A 68 0.13 -5.73 20.32
CA VAL A 68 1.42 -5.73 21.02
C VAL A 68 2.18 -6.97 20.59
N VAL A 69 3.38 -6.79 20.04
CA VAL A 69 4.27 -7.88 19.63
C VAL A 69 5.44 -7.95 20.60
N ALA A 70 5.47 -8.99 21.43
CA ALA A 70 6.59 -9.32 22.30
C ALA A 70 7.73 -9.94 21.48
N LEU A 71 8.95 -9.42 21.65
CA LEU A 71 10.16 -10.01 21.06
C LEU A 71 10.89 -10.81 22.14
N GLY A 72 10.61 -12.11 22.23
CA GLY A 72 11.08 -12.97 23.31
C GLY A 72 9.98 -13.35 24.29
N ARG A 73 9.97 -14.62 24.70
CA ARG A 73 8.94 -15.19 25.58
C ARG A 73 8.98 -14.60 26.98
N GLU A 74 10.13 -14.12 27.41
CA GLU A 74 10.35 -13.46 28.70
C GLU A 74 9.52 -12.19 28.89
N HIS A 75 9.05 -11.56 27.80
CA HIS A 75 8.24 -10.35 27.89
C HIS A 75 6.75 -10.63 27.99
N VAL A 76 6.29 -11.82 27.59
CA VAL A 76 4.86 -12.14 27.48
C VAL A 76 4.17 -12.02 28.84
N GLU A 77 4.72 -12.64 29.88
CA GLU A 77 4.11 -12.59 31.21
C GLU A 77 4.13 -11.18 31.81
N VAL A 78 5.24 -10.45 31.62
CA VAL A 78 5.35 -9.06 32.08
C VAL A 78 4.30 -8.15 31.41
N LEU A 79 4.02 -8.37 30.12
CA LEU A 79 3.01 -7.59 29.39
C LEU A 79 1.59 -7.95 29.83
N ARG A 80 1.32 -9.22 30.14
CA ARG A 80 0.04 -9.67 30.70
C ARG A 80 -0.22 -9.07 32.08
N GLU A 81 0.77 -9.13 32.98
CA GLU A 81 0.69 -8.51 34.31
C GLU A 81 0.44 -7.00 34.23
N ARG A 82 0.92 -6.34 33.16
CA ARG A 82 0.67 -4.92 32.87
C ARG A 82 -0.66 -4.65 32.16
N GLY A 83 -1.48 -5.67 31.89
CA GLY A 83 -2.84 -5.52 31.36
C GLY A 83 -2.98 -5.61 29.84
N VAL A 84 -2.01 -6.18 29.13
CA VAL A 84 -2.20 -6.52 27.71
C VAL A 84 -3.09 -7.75 27.59
N ASP A 85 -4.17 -7.63 26.82
CA ASP A 85 -5.11 -8.73 26.56
C ASP A 85 -4.49 -9.76 25.59
N ASP A 86 -4.69 -11.05 25.86
CA ASP A 86 -4.18 -12.16 25.04
C ASP A 86 -4.64 -12.09 23.57
N ALA A 87 -5.83 -11.55 23.30
CA ALA A 87 -6.34 -11.40 21.94
C ALA A 87 -5.46 -10.50 21.07
N ARG A 88 -4.80 -9.50 21.68
CA ARG A 88 -3.92 -8.52 21.02
C ARG A 88 -2.44 -8.67 21.37
N LEU A 89 -2.05 -9.72 22.09
CA LEU A 89 -0.66 -10.06 22.36
C LEU A 89 -0.17 -11.13 21.38
N ARG A 90 0.96 -10.87 20.70
CA ARG A 90 1.68 -11.86 19.88
C ARG A 90 3.12 -11.94 20.35
N CYS A 91 3.79 -13.05 20.04
CA CYS A 91 5.18 -13.28 20.40
C CYS A 91 5.97 -13.71 19.17
N VAL A 92 7.08 -13.05 18.92
CA VAL A 92 8.14 -13.54 18.03
C VAL A 92 9.24 -14.07 18.92
N ASP A 93 9.64 -15.32 18.71
CA ASP A 93 10.65 -15.98 19.53
C ASP A 93 12.04 -15.47 19.12
N VAL A 94 12.51 -14.42 19.80
CA VAL A 94 13.80 -13.78 19.56
C VAL A 94 14.60 -13.83 20.84
N ARG A 95 15.86 -14.26 20.74
CA ARG A 95 16.81 -14.13 21.85
C ARG A 95 17.32 -12.70 21.92
N ASN A 96 17.37 -12.10 23.11
CA ASN A 96 17.97 -10.78 23.29
C ASN A 96 19.42 -10.78 22.78
N PRO A 97 19.77 -9.94 21.79
CA PRO A 97 21.09 -9.98 21.18
C PRO A 97 22.15 -9.36 22.09
N VAL A 98 23.33 -10.00 22.15
CA VAL A 98 24.47 -9.51 22.95
C VAL A 98 25.71 -9.35 22.07
N PHE A 99 25.91 -10.25 21.12
CA PHE A 99 27.01 -10.21 20.15
C PHE A 99 26.49 -10.03 18.72
N GLY A 100 27.35 -9.63 17.78
CA GLY A 100 26.97 -9.34 16.39
C GLY A 100 26.12 -10.43 15.71
N ALA A 101 26.52 -11.71 15.84
CA ALA A 101 25.76 -12.83 15.26
C ALA A 101 24.35 -13.00 15.87
N ASP A 102 24.12 -12.54 17.10
CA ASP A 102 22.80 -12.58 17.72
C ASP A 102 21.86 -11.54 17.06
N PHE A 103 22.39 -10.40 16.60
CA PHE A 103 21.59 -9.38 15.90
C PHE A 103 21.13 -9.88 14.51
N GLU A 104 22.00 -10.60 13.79
CA GLU A 104 21.63 -11.25 12.52
C GLU A 104 20.55 -12.32 12.75
N HIS A 105 20.67 -13.12 13.80
CA HIS A 105 19.65 -14.10 14.17
C HIS A 105 18.32 -13.44 14.54
N ALA A 106 18.36 -12.33 15.30
CA ALA A 106 17.19 -11.55 15.63
C ALA A 106 16.54 -10.96 14.39
N LEU A 107 17.32 -10.41 13.45
CA LEU A 107 16.80 -9.91 12.18
C LEU A 107 16.06 -11.01 11.42
N ALA A 108 16.69 -12.17 11.23
CA ALA A 108 16.09 -13.29 10.49
C ALA A 108 14.76 -13.75 11.11
N ALA A 109 14.68 -13.83 12.45
CA ALA A 109 13.45 -14.18 13.15
C ALA A 109 12.36 -13.12 12.99
N ILE A 110 12.74 -11.83 13.03
CA ILE A 110 11.83 -10.70 12.81
C ILE A 110 11.31 -10.69 11.37
N GLU A 111 12.17 -10.85 10.36
CA GLU A 111 11.80 -10.91 8.95
C GLU A 111 10.83 -12.07 8.67
N ALA A 112 11.09 -13.24 9.25
CA ALA A 112 10.20 -14.40 9.12
C ALA A 112 8.80 -14.16 9.69
N ALA A 113 8.64 -13.23 10.63
CA ALA A 113 7.36 -12.88 11.24
C ALA A 113 6.57 -11.80 10.46
N MET A 114 7.23 -11.02 9.60
CA MET A 114 6.59 -9.90 8.89
C MET A 114 5.41 -10.32 8.00
N PRO A 115 5.45 -11.42 7.24
CA PRO A 115 4.31 -11.84 6.45
C PRO A 115 3.03 -12.02 7.28
N GLY A 116 3.14 -12.64 8.46
CA GLY A 116 2.00 -12.84 9.36
C GLY A 116 1.52 -11.54 10.01
N LEU A 117 2.41 -10.58 10.24
CA LEU A 117 2.05 -9.25 10.74
C LEU A 117 1.30 -8.43 9.67
N HIS A 118 1.72 -8.51 8.41
CA HIS A 118 1.00 -7.91 7.28
C HIS A 118 -0.35 -8.57 7.05
N GLU A 119 -0.46 -9.91 7.15
CA GLU A 119 -1.74 -10.61 7.05
C GLU A 119 -2.72 -10.16 8.14
N TRP A 120 -2.24 -10.07 9.40
CA TRP A 120 -3.05 -9.56 10.50
C TRP A 120 -3.55 -8.13 10.25
N LEU A 121 -2.68 -7.26 9.72
CA LEU A 121 -3.04 -5.88 9.40
C LEU A 121 -4.07 -5.82 8.28
N ASP A 122 -3.87 -6.60 7.22
CA ASP A 122 -4.79 -6.65 6.07
C ASP A 122 -6.19 -7.11 6.52
N ASP A 123 -6.26 -8.13 7.39
CA ASP A 123 -7.52 -8.58 8.00
C ASP A 123 -8.15 -7.51 8.89
N ARG A 124 -7.35 -6.71 9.61
CA ARG A 124 -7.84 -5.61 10.45
C ARG A 124 -8.43 -4.48 9.63
N LEU A 125 -7.80 -4.11 8.51
CA LEU A 125 -8.27 -3.05 7.61
C LEU A 125 -9.66 -3.36 7.02
N ILE A 126 -9.93 -4.63 6.73
CA ILE A 126 -11.21 -5.06 6.14
C ILE A 126 -12.24 -5.56 7.18
N ALA A 127 -11.89 -5.51 8.47
CA ALA A 127 -12.74 -6.05 9.52
C ALA A 127 -14.06 -5.25 9.63
N PRO A 128 -15.20 -5.92 9.90
CA PRO A 128 -16.44 -5.23 10.17
C PRO A 128 -16.26 -4.22 11.31
N GLY A 129 -16.59 -2.95 11.05
CA GLY A 129 -16.46 -1.87 12.03
C GLY A 129 -15.15 -1.08 12.00
N PHE A 130 -14.17 -1.42 11.13
CA PHE A 130 -13.00 -0.57 10.91
C PHE A 130 -13.40 0.82 10.42
N GLY A 131 -14.36 0.89 9.49
CA GLY A 131 -14.91 2.14 8.98
C GLY A 131 -14.18 2.62 7.72
N ARG A 132 -14.12 3.94 7.56
CA ARG A 132 -13.54 4.61 6.39
C ARG A 132 -12.30 5.39 6.82
N LEU A 133 -11.29 5.41 5.96
CA LEU A 133 -10.15 6.29 6.11
C LEU A 133 -10.48 7.64 5.46
N GLU A 134 -10.07 8.72 6.11
CA GLU A 134 -10.19 10.06 5.52
C GLU A 134 -9.35 10.14 4.23
N THR A 135 -8.10 9.66 4.31
CA THR A 135 -7.16 9.60 3.19
C THR A 135 -6.39 8.28 3.18
N ALA A 136 -5.95 7.86 2.00
CA ALA A 136 -4.99 6.77 1.84
C ALA A 136 -4.16 6.98 0.56
N VAL A 137 -2.97 6.40 0.50
CA VAL A 137 -2.21 6.28 -0.75
C VAL A 137 -2.45 4.88 -1.32
N GLY A 138 -2.67 4.79 -2.62
CA GLY A 138 -2.81 3.52 -3.32
C GLY A 138 -2.28 3.61 -4.74
N PHE A 139 -2.39 2.51 -5.47
CA PHE A 139 -1.92 2.39 -6.83
C PHE A 139 -3.02 1.92 -7.76
N ARG A 140 -3.13 2.56 -8.92
CA ARG A 140 -4.15 2.26 -9.91
C ARG A 140 -3.50 2.14 -11.28
N PHE A 141 -4.14 1.38 -12.17
CA PHE A 141 -3.80 1.42 -13.58
C PHE A 141 -4.99 1.83 -14.45
N TRP A 142 -4.65 2.37 -15.61
CA TRP A 142 -5.56 2.87 -16.63
C TRP A 142 -5.12 2.37 -18.01
N THR A 143 -6.06 2.43 -18.95
CA THR A 143 -5.77 2.39 -20.38
C THR A 143 -5.64 3.81 -20.91
N GLY A 144 -4.64 4.05 -21.76
CA GLY A 144 -4.36 5.35 -22.37
C GLY A 144 -4.23 5.28 -23.89
N MET A 145 -4.55 6.40 -24.55
CA MET A 145 -4.40 6.63 -25.98
C MET A 145 -4.01 8.10 -26.20
N ALA A 146 -3.13 8.36 -27.15
CA ALA A 146 -2.72 9.73 -27.49
C ALA A 146 -3.93 10.60 -27.85
N GLY A 147 -3.97 11.81 -27.31
CA GLY A 147 -5.07 12.77 -27.47
C GLY A 147 -6.32 12.48 -26.64
N ASP A 148 -6.35 11.44 -25.80
CA ASP A 148 -7.49 11.08 -24.94
C ASP A 148 -7.11 11.04 -23.45
N VAL A 149 -8.11 11.10 -22.59
CA VAL A 149 -7.96 10.99 -21.14
C VAL A 149 -7.71 9.54 -20.71
N LEU A 150 -7.20 9.37 -19.49
CA LEU A 150 -7.02 8.03 -18.92
C LEU A 150 -8.39 7.42 -18.64
N ARG A 151 -8.55 6.13 -18.93
CA ARG A 151 -9.83 5.43 -18.78
C ARG A 151 -9.71 4.21 -17.90
N SER A 152 -10.82 3.83 -17.27
CA SER A 152 -10.91 2.59 -16.54
C SER A 152 -10.68 1.40 -17.49
N PRO A 153 -9.78 0.48 -17.15
CA PRO A 153 -9.48 -0.68 -17.98
C PRO A 153 -10.69 -1.62 -18.13
N TYR A 154 -11.59 -1.65 -17.14
CA TYR A 154 -12.75 -2.53 -17.15
C TYR A 154 -14.03 -1.84 -17.64
N TYR A 155 -14.09 -0.51 -17.60
CA TYR A 155 -15.24 0.30 -17.99
C TYR A 155 -14.77 1.53 -18.78
N GLY A 156 -14.50 1.38 -20.08
CA GLY A 156 -13.87 2.43 -20.90
C GLY A 156 -14.66 3.76 -20.96
N GLU A 157 -15.95 3.73 -20.68
CA GLU A 157 -16.79 4.93 -20.52
C GLU A 157 -16.42 5.76 -19.27
N MET A 158 -15.82 5.14 -18.25
CA MET A 158 -15.37 5.82 -17.04
C MET A 158 -13.99 6.44 -17.27
N ALA A 159 -13.99 7.75 -17.49
CA ALA A 159 -12.80 8.55 -17.70
C ALA A 159 -12.25 9.14 -16.40
N TRP A 160 -10.96 9.49 -16.42
CA TRP A 160 -10.27 10.26 -15.41
C TRP A 160 -9.79 11.57 -16.05
N PRO A 161 -10.61 12.63 -16.05
CA PRO A 161 -10.45 13.75 -16.96
C PRO A 161 -9.33 14.74 -16.58
N THR A 162 -9.04 14.88 -15.28
CA THR A 162 -8.05 15.83 -14.75
C THR A 162 -7.21 15.15 -13.66
N LYS A 163 -6.23 15.85 -13.09
CA LYS A 163 -5.41 15.34 -11.97
C LYS A 163 -6.28 14.74 -10.85
N TRP A 164 -7.40 15.39 -10.56
CA TRP A 164 -8.40 14.96 -9.58
C TRP A 164 -9.66 14.44 -10.26
N SER A 165 -10.23 13.37 -9.71
CA SER A 165 -11.46 12.80 -10.23
C SER A 165 -12.33 12.27 -9.09
N ALA A 166 -13.63 12.63 -9.11
CA ALA A 166 -14.63 12.05 -8.23
C ALA A 166 -15.27 10.85 -8.91
N ALA A 167 -15.47 9.77 -8.14
CA ALA A 167 -16.17 8.61 -8.63
C ALA A 167 -17.67 8.88 -8.68
N GLU A 168 -18.31 8.39 -9.74
CA GLU A 168 -19.75 8.40 -9.90
C GLU A 168 -20.29 6.97 -9.91
N CYS A 169 -21.47 6.77 -9.31
CA CYS A 169 -22.12 5.47 -9.34
C CYS A 169 -22.90 5.30 -10.65
N ARG A 170 -22.54 4.28 -11.43
CA ARG A 170 -23.25 3.90 -12.66
C ARG A 170 -24.73 3.55 -12.46
N TYR A 171 -25.06 3.00 -11.30
CA TYR A 171 -26.38 2.42 -11.04
C TYR A 171 -27.33 3.38 -10.30
N ASN A 172 -26.79 4.23 -9.42
CA ASN A 172 -27.57 5.18 -8.65
C ASN A 172 -26.79 6.48 -8.44
N PRO A 173 -27.11 7.56 -9.18
CA PRO A 173 -26.45 8.86 -9.05
C PRO A 173 -26.54 9.48 -7.65
N ALA A 174 -27.50 9.05 -6.81
CA ALA A 174 -27.64 9.54 -5.45
C ALA A 174 -26.66 8.90 -4.45
N HIS A 175 -25.97 7.82 -4.83
CA HIS A 175 -24.95 7.24 -3.97
C HIS A 175 -23.78 8.22 -3.80
N VAL A 176 -23.20 8.21 -2.60
CA VAL A 176 -21.89 8.77 -2.34
C VAL A 176 -20.88 7.63 -2.42
N PRO A 177 -20.12 7.49 -3.52
CA PRO A 177 -19.19 6.38 -3.65
C PRO A 177 -18.04 6.50 -2.65
N PRO A 178 -17.45 5.38 -2.21
CA PRO A 178 -18.05 4.05 -2.26
C PRO A 178 -19.27 3.94 -1.33
N ALA A 179 -20.40 3.47 -1.84
CA ALA A 179 -21.50 3.03 -0.99
C ALA A 179 -21.24 1.59 -0.52
N LEU A 180 -21.66 1.24 0.71
CA LEU A 180 -21.37 -0.07 1.34
C LEU A 180 -22.01 -1.23 0.57
N GLU A 181 -23.24 -1.03 0.10
CA GLU A 181 -24.05 -2.00 -0.65
C GLU A 181 -23.86 -1.93 -2.17
N CYS A 182 -22.93 -1.11 -2.65
CA CYS A 182 -22.63 -0.93 -4.06
C CYS A 182 -21.15 -1.20 -4.32
N GLU A 183 -20.77 -1.40 -5.58
CA GLU A 183 -19.38 -1.55 -6.05
C GLU A 183 -18.86 -0.26 -6.73
N CYS A 184 -19.49 0.89 -6.47
CA CYS A 184 -19.04 2.17 -7.03
C CYS A 184 -17.79 2.74 -6.33
N GLY A 185 -16.98 3.51 -7.04
CA GLY A 185 -15.80 4.15 -6.44
C GLY A 185 -14.57 3.97 -7.31
N TRP A 186 -13.50 4.68 -6.96
CA TRP A 186 -12.20 4.46 -7.54
C TRP A 186 -11.48 3.34 -6.81
N TYR A 187 -11.23 2.26 -7.54
CA TYR A 187 -10.44 1.14 -7.07
C TYR A 187 -8.95 1.45 -7.20
N ALA A 188 -8.20 1.04 -6.18
CA ALA A 188 -6.75 1.07 -6.13
C ALA A 188 -6.24 -0.12 -5.31
N ASP A 189 -5.16 -0.74 -5.79
CA ASP A 189 -4.38 -1.69 -5.02
C ASP A 189 -3.61 -0.94 -3.91
N ILE A 190 -3.35 -1.62 -2.80
CA ILE A 190 -2.48 -1.07 -1.73
C ILE A 190 -1.01 -1.13 -2.19
N GLU A 191 -0.65 -2.15 -2.95
CA GLU A 191 0.75 -2.43 -3.31
C GLU A 191 1.02 -2.20 -4.79
N VAL A 192 2.16 -1.56 -5.08
CA VAL A 192 2.59 -1.29 -6.46
C VAL A 192 2.80 -2.57 -7.27
N ALA A 193 3.33 -3.63 -6.64
CA ALA A 193 3.57 -4.91 -7.28
C ALA A 193 2.25 -5.56 -7.76
N ASP A 194 1.19 -5.48 -6.95
CA ASP A 194 -0.12 -6.04 -7.27
C ASP A 194 -0.75 -5.32 -8.48
N VAL A 195 -0.70 -3.99 -8.51
CA VAL A 195 -1.27 -3.23 -9.65
C VAL A 195 -0.47 -3.47 -10.93
N ILE A 196 0.87 -3.60 -10.85
CA ILE A 196 1.71 -3.88 -12.02
C ILE A 196 1.42 -5.28 -12.55
N ALA A 197 1.33 -6.28 -11.68
CA ALA A 197 0.97 -7.64 -12.07
C ALA A 197 -0.42 -7.67 -12.74
N ARG A 198 -1.39 -6.92 -12.19
CA ARG A 198 -2.73 -6.76 -12.75
C ARG A 198 -2.71 -6.10 -14.13
N ALA A 199 -1.98 -5.00 -14.28
CA ALA A 199 -1.84 -4.29 -15.55
C ALA A 199 -1.21 -5.20 -16.62
N ARG A 200 -0.13 -5.93 -16.31
CA ARG A 200 0.50 -6.89 -17.23
C ARG A 200 -0.41 -8.06 -17.62
N GLY A 201 -1.28 -8.50 -16.70
CA GLY A 201 -2.27 -9.54 -16.97
C GLY A 201 -3.47 -9.07 -17.80
N PHE A 202 -3.78 -7.78 -17.78
CA PHE A 202 -4.98 -7.20 -18.37
C PHE A 202 -5.18 -7.49 -19.87
N PRO A 203 -4.16 -7.39 -20.76
CA PRO A 203 -4.38 -7.64 -22.19
C PRO A 203 -4.98 -9.01 -22.51
N ARG A 204 -4.58 -10.05 -21.76
CA ARG A 204 -5.13 -11.41 -21.89
C ARG A 204 -6.58 -11.47 -21.43
N VAL A 205 -6.89 -10.81 -20.30
CA VAL A 205 -8.24 -10.74 -19.74
C VAL A 205 -9.18 -9.99 -20.69
N ALA A 206 -8.75 -8.85 -21.23
CA ALA A 206 -9.50 -8.06 -22.20
C ALA A 206 -9.87 -8.90 -23.44
N GLN A 207 -8.89 -9.58 -24.04
CA GLN A 207 -9.13 -10.44 -25.21
C GLN A 207 -10.14 -11.58 -24.94
N LEU A 208 -10.09 -12.19 -23.75
CA LEU A 208 -11.04 -13.23 -23.35
C LEU A 208 -12.45 -12.66 -23.16
N ALA A 209 -12.57 -11.50 -22.50
CA ALA A 209 -13.85 -10.84 -22.26
C ALA A 209 -14.55 -10.45 -23.58
N SER A 210 -13.81 -9.85 -24.53
CA SER A 210 -14.35 -9.49 -25.85
C SER A 210 -14.86 -10.69 -26.64
N ARG A 211 -14.30 -11.89 -26.43
CA ARG A 211 -14.75 -13.14 -27.08
C ARG A 211 -15.95 -13.78 -26.39
N ALA A 212 -15.97 -13.79 -25.06
CA ALA A 212 -16.97 -14.52 -24.28
C ALA A 212 -18.29 -13.74 -24.09
N ALA A 213 -18.24 -12.41 -24.03
CA ALA A 213 -19.41 -11.58 -23.80
C ALA A 213 -19.34 -10.22 -24.54
N PRO A 214 -19.31 -10.23 -25.88
CA PRO A 214 -19.20 -9.00 -26.70
C PRO A 214 -20.33 -7.99 -26.45
N GLN A 215 -21.48 -8.45 -25.97
CA GLN A 215 -22.64 -7.61 -25.62
C GLN A 215 -22.44 -6.75 -24.38
N LEU A 216 -21.50 -7.09 -23.48
CA LEU A 216 -21.29 -6.38 -22.21
C LEU A 216 -20.37 -5.15 -22.35
N LYS A 217 -19.73 -4.95 -23.50
CA LYS A 217 -18.86 -3.79 -23.80
C LYS A 217 -17.73 -3.55 -22.79
N VAL A 218 -17.41 -4.58 -22.01
CA VAL A 218 -16.28 -4.59 -21.08
C VAL A 218 -15.03 -4.55 -21.96
N THR A 219 -14.33 -3.41 -22.02
CA THR A 219 -13.15 -3.11 -22.87
C THR A 219 -13.37 -2.51 -24.28
N ASP A 220 -14.46 -1.76 -24.52
CA ASP A 220 -14.79 -1.20 -25.85
C ASP A 220 -13.87 -0.07 -26.38
N ALA A 221 -13.24 0.72 -25.52
CA ALA A 221 -12.42 1.85 -25.96
C ALA A 221 -11.06 1.35 -26.48
N PRO A 222 -10.63 1.73 -27.70
CA PRO A 222 -9.29 1.37 -28.15
C PRO A 222 -8.26 2.05 -27.26
N TRP A 223 -7.15 1.37 -27.00
CA TRP A 223 -6.06 1.87 -26.17
C TRP A 223 -4.72 1.40 -26.72
N SER A 224 -3.68 2.17 -26.45
CA SER A 224 -2.32 1.93 -26.93
C SER A 224 -1.33 1.69 -25.79
N TYR A 225 -1.62 2.24 -24.60
CA TYR A 225 -0.72 2.20 -23.46
C TYR A 225 -1.43 1.71 -22.21
N LEU A 226 -0.69 0.98 -21.38
CA LEU A 226 -1.03 0.75 -19.98
C LEU A 226 -0.27 1.76 -19.13
N VAL A 227 -1.02 2.44 -18.27
CA VAL A 227 -0.47 3.48 -17.39
C VAL A 227 -0.75 3.05 -15.97
N VAL A 228 0.28 2.92 -15.15
CA VAL A 228 0.17 2.69 -13.70
C VAL A 228 0.42 4.02 -13.00
N GLY A 229 -0.16 4.25 -11.84
CA GLY A 229 0.10 5.48 -11.10
C GLY A 229 -0.19 5.36 -9.63
N LYS A 230 0.56 6.18 -8.88
CA LYS A 230 0.35 6.42 -7.47
C LYS A 230 -0.73 7.47 -7.31
N VAL A 231 -1.71 7.18 -6.47
CA VAL A 231 -2.85 8.06 -6.22
C VAL A 231 -3.01 8.34 -4.74
N VAL A 232 -3.36 9.59 -4.43
CA VAL A 232 -3.93 9.94 -3.13
C VAL A 232 -5.44 9.81 -3.21
N LEU A 233 -6.02 9.12 -2.25
CA LEU A 233 -7.43 8.77 -2.19
C LEU A 233 -8.08 9.50 -1.01
N HIS A 234 -9.33 9.90 -1.19
CA HIS A 234 -10.13 10.51 -0.12
C HIS A 234 -11.45 9.76 0.07
N ASP A 235 -11.88 9.70 1.32
CA ASP A 235 -13.10 9.00 1.74
C ASP A 235 -13.06 7.53 1.29
N VAL A 236 -12.14 6.80 1.91
CA VAL A 236 -11.64 5.50 1.45
C VAL A 236 -12.26 4.37 2.26
N LEU A 237 -12.73 3.35 1.56
CA LEU A 237 -13.21 2.09 2.11
C LEU A 237 -12.21 0.98 1.75
N PRO A 238 -11.45 0.46 2.72
CA PRO A 238 -10.72 -0.79 2.54
C PRO A 238 -11.70 -1.95 2.43
N PHE A 239 -11.46 -2.87 1.50
CA PHE A 239 -12.30 -4.04 1.33
C PHE A 239 -11.50 -5.21 0.75
N ARG A 240 -12.03 -6.43 0.89
CA ARG A 240 -11.50 -7.61 0.21
C ARG A 240 -12.29 -7.81 -1.09
N PRO A 241 -11.64 -7.82 -2.26
CA PRO A 241 -12.30 -8.12 -3.52
C PRO A 241 -13.03 -9.47 -3.46
N PRO A 242 -14.24 -9.57 -4.04
CA PRO A 242 -14.95 -10.84 -4.09
C PRO A 242 -14.16 -11.85 -4.92
N PRO A 243 -14.34 -13.17 -4.69
CA PRO A 243 -13.64 -14.22 -5.43
C PRO A 243 -13.75 -14.13 -6.95
N THR A 244 -14.82 -13.52 -7.45
CA THR A 244 -15.08 -13.28 -8.88
C THR A 244 -14.24 -12.14 -9.48
N MET A 245 -13.67 -11.27 -8.64
CA MET A 245 -12.73 -10.21 -8.99
C MET A 245 -11.27 -10.56 -8.62
N LYS A 246 -10.99 -11.85 -8.29
CA LYS A 246 -9.69 -12.32 -7.79
C LYS A 246 -8.55 -12.03 -8.77
N ILE A 247 -7.88 -10.92 -8.53
CA ILE A 247 -6.58 -10.62 -9.12
C ILE A 247 -5.56 -10.29 -8.02
N SER A 248 -5.96 -9.64 -6.91
CA SER A 248 -5.16 -9.57 -5.67
C SER A 248 -5.80 -10.40 -4.53
N PRO A 249 -5.01 -11.18 -3.76
CA PRO A 249 -5.47 -11.84 -2.55
C PRO A 249 -5.57 -10.89 -1.33
N ARG A 250 -5.04 -9.66 -1.45
CA ARG A 250 -4.93 -8.68 -0.37
C ARG A 250 -6.12 -7.72 -0.34
N ALA A 251 -6.16 -6.88 0.70
CA ALA A 251 -7.11 -5.78 0.77
C ALA A 251 -6.86 -4.78 -0.37
N GLU A 252 -7.92 -4.19 -0.89
CA GLU A 252 -7.89 -3.11 -1.88
C GLU A 252 -8.62 -1.89 -1.30
N TYR A 253 -8.39 -0.73 -1.90
CA TYR A 253 -9.14 0.49 -1.61
C TYR A 253 -10.22 0.74 -2.65
N ARG A 254 -11.36 1.21 -2.16
CA ARG A 254 -12.32 1.99 -2.96
C ARG A 254 -12.41 3.39 -2.38
N ALA A 255 -12.37 4.41 -3.23
CA ALA A 255 -12.39 5.80 -2.79
C ALA A 255 -13.45 6.62 -3.50
N ARG A 256 -13.90 7.69 -2.85
CA ARG A 256 -14.80 8.67 -3.45
C ARG A 256 -14.09 9.54 -4.45
N VAL A 257 -12.89 9.99 -4.09
CA VAL A 257 -12.09 10.92 -4.89
C VAL A 257 -10.68 10.36 -4.95
N GLY A 258 -10.06 10.48 -6.12
CA GLY A 258 -8.64 10.21 -6.28
C GLY A 258 -7.93 11.39 -6.94
N GLY A 259 -6.68 11.62 -6.54
CA GLY A 259 -5.74 12.54 -7.16
C GLY A 259 -4.52 11.77 -7.65
N ILE A 260 -4.11 12.01 -8.89
CA ILE A 260 -2.88 11.43 -9.44
C ILE A 260 -1.69 12.16 -8.83
N VAL A 261 -0.73 11.39 -8.32
CA VAL A 261 0.52 11.90 -7.73
C VAL A 261 1.69 11.67 -8.68
N GLU A 262 1.78 10.47 -9.25
CA GLU A 262 2.82 10.06 -10.18
C GLU A 262 2.24 9.03 -11.16
N LEU A 263 2.72 9.04 -12.41
CA LEU A 263 2.35 8.05 -13.42
C LEU A 263 3.59 7.32 -13.93
N GLY A 264 3.37 6.11 -14.44
CA GLY A 264 4.36 5.28 -15.10
C GLY A 264 3.77 4.62 -16.34
N LEU A 265 4.46 4.74 -17.47
CA LEU A 265 4.16 3.98 -18.67
C LEU A 265 4.73 2.57 -18.53
N LEU A 266 3.87 1.57 -18.70
CA LEU A 266 4.22 0.18 -18.46
C LEU A 266 4.52 -0.57 -19.76
N ASP A 267 5.64 -1.31 -19.75
CA ASP A 267 6.09 -2.21 -20.81
C ASP A 267 6.14 -1.54 -22.20
N THR A 268 6.66 -0.31 -22.26
CA THR A 268 6.89 0.43 -23.51
C THR A 268 8.29 0.18 -24.07
N ASP A 269 8.51 0.53 -25.34
CA ASP A 269 9.82 0.45 -25.98
C ASP A 269 10.70 1.70 -25.74
N GLY A 270 10.20 2.67 -24.97
CA GLY A 270 10.86 3.97 -24.76
C GLY A 270 10.98 4.81 -26.03
N GLY A 271 10.26 4.46 -27.10
CA GLY A 271 10.34 5.12 -28.39
C GLY A 271 9.75 6.54 -28.40
N PRO A 272 9.94 7.30 -29.50
CA PRO A 272 9.46 8.69 -29.59
C PRO A 272 7.96 8.86 -29.36
N GLU A 273 7.15 7.87 -29.78
CA GLU A 273 5.70 7.87 -29.57
C GLU A 273 5.34 7.72 -28.08
N ALA A 274 6.00 6.79 -27.38
CA ALA A 274 5.81 6.60 -25.94
C ALA A 274 6.26 7.83 -25.15
N MET A 275 7.40 8.44 -25.52
CA MET A 275 7.87 9.68 -24.90
C MET A 275 6.89 10.85 -25.11
N ALA A 276 6.36 11.01 -26.32
CA ALA A 276 5.37 12.05 -26.63
C ALA A 276 4.08 11.84 -25.84
N PHE A 277 3.61 10.59 -25.74
CA PHE A 277 2.45 10.24 -24.91
C PHE A 277 2.71 10.52 -23.42
N GLY A 278 3.89 10.16 -22.91
CA GLY A 278 4.28 10.46 -21.53
C GLY A 278 4.28 11.97 -21.24
N GLN A 279 4.82 12.79 -22.15
CA GLN A 279 4.76 14.24 -22.04
C GLN A 279 3.32 14.77 -22.06
N GLU A 280 2.46 14.23 -22.93
CA GLU A 280 1.04 14.60 -22.98
C GLU A 280 0.35 14.36 -21.63
N LEU A 281 0.59 13.20 -21.00
CA LEU A 281 0.05 12.89 -19.67
C LEU A 281 0.62 13.81 -18.60
N SER A 282 1.93 14.09 -18.65
CA SER A 282 2.58 15.01 -17.71
C SER A 282 1.95 16.39 -17.76
N ASP A 283 1.74 16.93 -18.96
CA ASP A 283 1.12 18.23 -19.17
C ASP A 283 -0.36 18.23 -18.74
N ARG A 284 -1.11 17.15 -19.03
CA ARG A 284 -2.54 17.06 -18.72
C ARG A 284 -2.82 16.94 -17.22
N TYR A 285 -2.02 16.14 -16.52
CA TYR A 285 -2.25 15.81 -15.11
C TYR A 285 -1.33 16.56 -14.16
N GLU A 286 -0.36 17.32 -14.67
CA GLU A 286 0.59 18.10 -13.88
C GLU A 286 1.34 17.21 -12.86
N VAL A 287 1.89 16.11 -13.36
CA VAL A 287 2.63 15.10 -12.60
C VAL A 287 3.83 14.58 -13.38
N GLU A 288 4.78 13.99 -12.67
CA GLU A 288 5.86 13.23 -13.29
C GLU A 288 5.32 11.94 -13.93
N VAL A 289 5.88 11.62 -15.10
CA VAL A 289 5.56 10.39 -15.85
C VAL A 289 6.85 9.64 -16.12
N LEU A 290 6.99 8.48 -15.51
CA LEU A 290 8.17 7.62 -15.59
C LEU A 290 7.99 6.53 -16.66
N ASP A 291 9.10 6.04 -17.21
CA ASP A 291 9.10 4.73 -17.86
C ASP A 291 9.40 3.67 -16.79
N ILE A 292 8.42 2.82 -16.49
CA ILE A 292 8.51 1.80 -15.44
C ILE A 292 8.71 0.39 -16.00
N SER A 293 9.01 0.27 -17.29
CA SER A 293 9.18 -1.02 -18.00
C SER A 293 10.32 -1.86 -17.39
N ASP A 294 11.42 -1.21 -16.98
CA ASP A 294 12.60 -1.86 -16.40
C ASP A 294 12.68 -1.81 -14.87
N ARG A 295 11.90 -0.93 -14.23
CA ARG A 295 12.04 -0.63 -12.79
C ARG A 295 11.03 -1.33 -11.90
N GLY A 296 9.84 -1.67 -12.42
CA GLY A 296 8.80 -2.32 -11.62
C GLY A 296 8.33 -1.52 -10.41
N GLU A 297 8.71 -0.25 -10.28
CA GLU A 297 8.50 0.58 -9.10
C GLU A 297 8.13 2.00 -9.53
N LEU A 298 7.15 2.59 -8.84
CA LEU A 298 6.81 4.01 -8.84
C LEU A 298 7.47 4.63 -7.60
N GLY A 299 8.04 5.83 -7.72
CA GLY A 299 9.02 6.38 -6.78
C GLY A 299 8.47 6.80 -5.40
N GLU A 300 9.41 7.07 -4.48
CA GLU A 300 9.17 7.89 -3.30
C GLU A 300 8.89 9.32 -3.75
N CYS A 301 7.71 9.84 -3.45
CA CYS A 301 7.45 11.26 -3.72
C CYS A 301 8.48 12.09 -2.96
N ALA A 302 9.10 13.05 -3.65
CA ALA A 302 9.74 14.16 -2.98
C ALA A 302 8.75 14.76 -1.96
N PRO A 303 9.18 15.00 -0.70
CA PRO A 303 8.31 15.60 0.28
C PRO A 303 8.03 17.04 -0.13
N GLY A 304 6.83 17.30 -0.62
CA GLY A 304 6.37 18.67 -0.82
C GLY A 304 5.37 18.86 -1.95
N VAL A 305 4.08 18.64 -1.66
CA VAL A 305 3.04 19.61 -2.02
C VAL A 305 2.02 19.64 -0.87
N GLY A 306 2.44 20.27 0.23
CA GLY A 306 1.50 20.93 1.13
C GLY A 306 1.30 22.35 0.60
N GLY A 307 0.08 22.64 0.15
CA GLY A 307 -0.35 23.95 -0.36
C GLY A 307 -1.83 23.90 -0.71
#